data_AF-Q0UMS9-F1
#
_entry.id   AF-Q0UMS9-F1
#
_cell.length_a   1.000
_cell.length_b   1.000
_cell.length_c   1.000
_cell.angle_alpha   90.00
_cell.angle_beta   90.00
_cell.angle_gamma   90.00
#
_symmetry.space_group_name_H-M   'P 1'
#
loop_
_entity.id
_entity.type
_entity.pdbx_description
1 polymer ?
#
loop_
_entity_poly.entity_id
_entity_poly.type
_entity_poly.pdbx_seq_one_letter_code
_entity_poly.pdbx_strand_id
1 'polypeptide(L)'
;MFKKDITSGAKSKVKSSAQRGIRSKVLEEYPKLEPYIEDILPKKEQLDLVKLPDRVSLYTLNNTPLFFQHMDDALMPHLTLVHKYPFAFNRLRIDRGAIRFVLSGASLMAPGLTSPGGRLPDPSLSEEDKEKYGSEDLEAGAVVVIEAEGKDTACMVGVLKMGTAEMKKVKKGQACESGHYLGDGLWALKLD
;
A
#
# COMPACT_ATOMS: atom_id res chain seq x y z
N MET A 1 -11.50 -2.19 -1.25
CA MET A 1 -11.48 -3.61 -1.63
C MET A 1 -11.98 -4.53 -0.50
N PHE A 2 -11.45 -4.46 0.72
CA PHE A 2 -11.75 -5.43 1.80
C PHE A 2 -12.69 -4.90 2.91
N LYS A 3 -13.73 -4.14 2.56
CA LYS A 3 -14.59 -3.48 3.56
C LYS A 3 -15.42 -4.44 4.43
N LYS A 4 -15.75 -5.62 3.90
CA LYS A 4 -16.44 -6.68 4.63
C LYS A 4 -15.41 -7.67 5.14
N ASP A 5 -15.78 -8.41 6.18
CA ASP A 5 -15.00 -9.57 6.60
C ASP A 5 -14.79 -10.51 5.42
N ILE A 6 -13.54 -10.97 5.27
CA ILE A 6 -13.17 -11.92 4.23
C ILE A 6 -12.73 -13.23 4.87
N THR A 7 -13.07 -14.32 4.21
CA THR A 7 -12.59 -15.65 4.57
C THR A 7 -11.51 -16.05 3.58
N SER A 8 -10.40 -16.61 4.05
CA SER A 8 -9.36 -17.16 3.18
C SER A 8 -9.91 -18.35 2.39
N GLY A 9 -9.72 -18.32 1.07
CA GLY A 9 -9.99 -19.45 0.19
C GLY A 9 -8.84 -20.45 0.14
N ALA A 10 -8.77 -21.22 -0.94
CA ALA A 10 -7.75 -22.24 -1.12
C ALA A 10 -6.33 -21.65 -1.07
N LYS A 11 -5.47 -22.29 -0.26
CA LYS A 11 -4.03 -22.03 -0.18
C LYS A 11 -3.27 -22.97 -1.09
N SER A 12 -2.31 -22.45 -1.84
CA SER A 12 -1.51 -23.22 -2.79
C SER A 12 -0.07 -22.73 -2.83
N LYS A 13 0.87 -23.64 -3.11
CA LYS A 13 2.29 -23.31 -3.23
C LYS A 13 2.57 -22.61 -4.55
N VAL A 14 3.25 -21.47 -4.51
CA VAL A 14 3.71 -20.76 -5.71
C VAL A 14 4.85 -21.56 -6.34
N LYS A 15 4.77 -21.81 -7.66
CA LYS A 15 5.85 -22.48 -8.39
C LYS A 15 7.13 -21.63 -8.34
N SER A 16 8.29 -22.27 -8.28
CA SER A 16 9.57 -21.57 -8.15
C SER A 16 9.85 -20.56 -9.29
N SER A 17 9.37 -20.82 -10.51
CA SER A 17 9.47 -19.88 -11.63
C SER A 17 8.62 -18.62 -11.40
N ALA A 18 7.37 -18.79 -10.95
CA ALA A 18 6.47 -17.69 -10.61
C ALA A 18 6.99 -16.88 -9.41
N GLN A 19 7.55 -17.54 -8.39
CA GLN A 19 8.13 -16.85 -7.22
C GLN A 19 9.31 -15.95 -7.62
N ARG A 20 10.18 -16.39 -8.54
CA ARG A 20 11.24 -15.53 -9.10
C ARG A 20 10.66 -14.32 -9.83
N GLY A 21 9.62 -14.53 -10.64
CA GLY A 21 8.93 -13.46 -11.36
C GLY A 21 8.29 -12.43 -10.41
N ILE A 22 7.62 -12.88 -9.35
CA ILE A 22 7.05 -12.01 -8.32
C ILE A 22 8.16 -11.20 -7.64
N ARG A 23 9.27 -11.85 -7.27
CA ARG A 23 10.40 -11.16 -6.66
C ARG A 23 11.01 -10.08 -7.57
N SER A 24 11.17 -10.35 -8.87
CA SER A 24 11.61 -9.35 -9.84
C SER A 24 10.65 -8.17 -9.91
N LYS A 25 9.33 -8.42 -10.03
CA LYS A 25 8.30 -7.37 -10.02
C LYS A 25 8.33 -6.52 -8.75
N VAL A 26 8.49 -7.14 -7.57
CA VAL A 26 8.61 -6.42 -6.29
C VAL A 26 9.81 -5.46 -6.31
N LEU A 27 10.95 -5.89 -6.84
CA LEU A 27 12.15 -5.05 -6.86
C LEU A 27 12.09 -3.94 -7.92
N GLU A 28 11.39 -4.19 -9.03
CA GLU A 28 11.11 -3.17 -10.05
C GLU A 28 10.17 -2.09 -9.50
N GLU A 29 9.12 -2.49 -8.77
CA GLU A 29 8.10 -1.57 -8.25
C GLU A 29 8.54 -0.89 -6.93
N TYR A 30 9.29 -1.61 -6.08
CA TYR A 30 9.75 -1.17 -4.77
C TYR A 30 11.26 -1.37 -4.61
N PRO A 31 12.10 -0.62 -5.35
CA PRO A 31 13.55 -0.83 -5.39
C PRO A 31 14.23 -0.69 -4.02
N LYS A 32 13.67 0.13 -3.12
CA LYS A 32 14.15 0.32 -1.76
C LYS A 32 14.01 -0.93 -0.86
N LEU A 33 13.28 -1.96 -1.29
CA LEU A 33 13.22 -3.26 -0.62
C LEU A 33 14.41 -4.16 -0.97
N GLU A 34 15.23 -3.84 -1.97
CA GLU A 34 16.36 -4.66 -2.41
C GLU A 34 17.29 -5.10 -1.26
N PRO A 35 17.70 -4.23 -0.32
CA PRO A 35 18.56 -4.65 0.78
C PRO A 35 17.91 -5.65 1.75
N TYR A 36 16.57 -5.74 1.77
CA TYR A 36 15.78 -6.52 2.72
C TYR A 36 15.06 -7.70 2.07
N ILE A 37 15.20 -7.86 0.75
CA ILE A 37 14.41 -8.81 -0.03
C ILE A 37 14.68 -10.27 0.35
N GLU A 38 15.85 -10.60 0.90
CA GLU A 38 16.11 -11.95 1.41
C GLU A 38 15.36 -12.25 2.71
N ASP A 39 15.01 -11.23 3.50
CA ASP A 39 14.16 -11.39 4.68
C ASP A 39 12.66 -11.43 4.32
N ILE A 40 12.28 -10.75 3.23
CA ILE A 40 10.88 -10.62 2.80
C ILE A 40 10.48 -11.78 1.87
N LEU A 41 11.31 -12.11 0.88
CA LEU A 41 11.09 -13.16 -0.11
C LEU A 41 12.36 -14.00 -0.31
N PRO A 42 12.80 -14.79 0.69
CA PRO A 42 13.98 -15.63 0.57
C PRO A 42 13.86 -16.62 -0.59
N LYS A 43 14.95 -16.82 -1.35
CA LYS A 43 14.93 -17.70 -2.54
C LYS A 43 14.64 -19.18 -2.24
N LYS A 44 14.97 -19.63 -1.03
CA LYS A 44 14.85 -21.04 -0.61
C LYS A 44 13.54 -21.35 0.11
N GLU A 45 12.83 -20.33 0.58
CA GLU A 45 11.57 -20.54 1.27
C GLU A 45 10.42 -20.60 0.28
N GLN A 46 9.41 -21.40 0.62
CA GLN A 46 8.24 -21.62 -0.21
C GLN A 46 7.25 -20.47 -0.02
N LEU A 47 7.01 -19.69 -1.08
CA LEU A 47 5.94 -18.69 -1.09
C LEU A 47 4.59 -19.39 -1.30
N ASP A 48 3.59 -19.02 -0.51
CA ASP A 48 2.21 -19.50 -0.65
C ASP A 48 1.31 -18.41 -1.25
N LEU A 49 0.32 -18.84 -2.02
CA LEU A 49 -0.75 -18.02 -2.57
C LEU A 49 -2.08 -18.46 -1.93
N VAL A 50 -2.74 -17.51 -1.26
CA VAL A 50 -4.08 -17.64 -0.71
C VAL A 50 -5.04 -16.91 -1.61
N LYS A 51 -6.06 -17.61 -2.11
CA LYS A 51 -7.13 -16.98 -2.90
C LYS A 51 -8.09 -16.26 -1.98
N LEU A 52 -8.35 -14.99 -2.26
CA LEU A 52 -9.34 -14.17 -1.58
C LEU A 52 -10.57 -13.95 -2.48
N PRO A 53 -11.68 -13.43 -1.94
CA PRO A 53 -12.81 -12.95 -2.75
C PRO A 53 -12.38 -11.95 -3.83
N ASP A 54 -13.27 -11.73 -4.81
CA ASP A 54 -13.06 -10.76 -5.90
C ASP A 54 -11.79 -10.99 -6.74
N ARG A 55 -11.33 -12.25 -6.85
CA ARG A 55 -10.14 -12.64 -7.63
C ARG A 55 -8.84 -11.96 -7.16
N VAL A 56 -8.78 -11.66 -5.86
CA VAL A 56 -7.55 -11.19 -5.23
C VAL A 56 -6.68 -12.40 -4.85
N SER A 57 -5.39 -12.32 -5.15
CA SER A 57 -4.37 -13.26 -4.70
C SER A 57 -3.56 -12.62 -3.58
N LEU A 58 -3.45 -13.29 -2.44
CA LEU A 58 -2.59 -12.87 -1.33
C LEU A 58 -1.36 -13.77 -1.26
N TYR A 59 -0.18 -13.16 -1.33
CA TYR A 59 1.10 -13.83 -1.21
C TYR A 59 1.57 -13.80 0.24
N THR A 60 1.84 -14.99 0.77
CA THR A 60 2.19 -15.17 2.18
C THR A 60 3.45 -16.00 2.33
N LEU A 61 4.31 -15.65 3.27
CA LEU A 61 5.47 -16.43 3.66
C LEU A 61 5.29 -16.87 5.12
N ASN A 62 5.25 -18.17 5.39
CA ASN A 62 5.03 -18.71 6.74
C ASN A 62 3.81 -18.05 7.45
N ASN A 63 2.68 -17.99 6.74
CA ASN A 63 1.44 -17.33 7.19
C ASN A 63 1.54 -15.81 7.46
N THR A 64 2.66 -15.18 7.12
CA THR A 64 2.80 -13.72 7.16
C THR A 64 2.37 -13.13 5.81
N PRO A 65 1.35 -12.25 5.75
CA PRO A 65 0.95 -11.61 4.51
C PRO A 65 1.98 -10.58 4.08
N LEU A 66 2.36 -10.63 2.80
CA LEU A 66 3.40 -9.75 2.23
C LEU A 66 2.81 -8.79 1.21
N PHE A 67 2.21 -9.34 0.15
CA PHE A 67 1.66 -8.59 -0.97
C PHE A 67 0.34 -9.19 -1.41
N PHE A 68 -0.52 -8.39 -2.02
CA PHE A 68 -1.74 -8.84 -2.66
C PHE A 68 -1.86 -8.25 -4.07
N GLN A 69 -2.57 -8.94 -4.94
CA GLN A 69 -2.77 -8.53 -6.32
C GLN A 69 -4.20 -8.85 -6.74
N HIS A 70 -4.88 -7.89 -7.35
CA HIS A 70 -6.16 -8.12 -8.00
C HIS A 70 -5.91 -8.45 -9.48
N MET A 71 -6.18 -9.69 -9.88
CA MET A 71 -5.85 -10.19 -11.23
C MET A 71 -4.41 -9.84 -11.66
N ASP A 72 -4.26 -8.99 -12.68
CA ASP A 72 -2.97 -8.58 -13.26
C ASP A 72 -2.57 -7.14 -12.89
N ASP A 73 -3.26 -6.53 -11.92
CA ASP A 73 -2.98 -5.17 -11.43
C ASP A 73 -1.60 -5.09 -10.75
N ALA A 74 -1.20 -3.88 -10.35
CA ALA A 74 0.01 -3.64 -9.56
C ALA A 74 0.07 -4.51 -8.28
N LEU A 75 1.27 -4.92 -7.88
CA LEU A 75 1.43 -5.77 -6.70
C LEU A 75 1.44 -4.88 -5.46
N MET A 76 0.36 -4.90 -4.68
CA MET A 76 0.20 -4.00 -3.54
C MET A 76 0.78 -4.61 -2.26
N PRO A 77 1.53 -3.85 -1.44
CA PRO A 77 2.05 -4.34 -0.17
C PRO A 77 0.94 -4.44 0.88
N HIS A 78 1.04 -5.45 1.75
CA HIS A 78 0.20 -5.54 2.93
C HIS A 78 0.64 -4.52 4.00
N LEU A 79 -0.28 -4.00 4.82
CA LEU A 79 0.06 -2.97 5.82
C LEU A 79 1.09 -3.43 6.85
N THR A 80 1.10 -4.72 7.21
CA THR A 80 2.14 -5.28 8.11
C THR A 80 3.54 -5.18 7.52
N LEU A 81 3.70 -5.39 6.21
CA LEU A 81 4.97 -5.22 5.51
C LEU A 81 5.37 -3.75 5.46
N VAL A 82 4.40 -2.88 5.14
CA VAL A 82 4.60 -1.43 5.14
C VAL A 82 5.05 -0.91 6.50
N HIS A 83 4.46 -1.39 7.59
CA HIS A 83 4.86 -0.99 8.95
C HIS A 83 6.27 -1.46 9.32
N LYS A 84 6.73 -2.59 8.78
CA LYS A 84 8.09 -3.09 9.01
C LYS A 84 9.15 -2.35 8.18
N TYR A 85 8.80 -1.92 6.96
CA TYR A 85 9.72 -1.24 6.03
C TYR A 85 9.12 0.06 5.46
N PRO A 86 8.74 1.05 6.28
CA PRO A 86 7.98 2.21 5.82
C PRO A 86 8.72 3.07 4.78
N PHE A 87 10.04 3.19 4.92
CA PHE A 87 10.91 3.96 4.02
C PHE A 87 10.92 3.45 2.56
N ALA A 88 10.42 2.23 2.33
CA ALA A 88 10.52 1.57 1.03
C ALA A 88 9.39 1.93 0.05
N PHE A 89 8.40 2.72 0.49
CA PHE A 89 7.20 3.01 -0.27
C PHE A 89 7.00 4.52 -0.47
N ASN A 90 6.24 4.89 -1.51
CA ASN A 90 5.76 6.25 -1.70
C ASN A 90 4.71 6.56 -0.62
N ARG A 91 5.00 7.52 0.26
CA ARG A 91 4.14 7.86 1.39
C ARG A 91 3.48 9.21 1.16
N LEU A 92 2.22 9.31 1.56
CA LEU A 92 1.44 10.54 1.63
C LEU A 92 0.83 10.66 3.03
N ARG A 93 0.52 11.88 3.48
CA ARG A 93 -0.16 12.09 4.77
C ARG A 93 -1.51 12.74 4.58
N ILE A 94 -2.52 12.21 5.26
CA ILE A 94 -3.84 12.82 5.38
C ILE A 94 -3.97 13.61 6.69
N ASP A 95 -4.81 14.64 6.68
CA ASP A 95 -5.21 15.32 7.91
C ASP A 95 -6.08 14.46 8.84
N ARG A 96 -6.25 14.97 10.06
CA ARG A 96 -7.07 14.33 11.11
C ARG A 96 -8.52 14.08 10.70
N GLY A 97 -9.11 14.96 9.89
CA GLY A 97 -10.52 14.87 9.50
C GLY A 97 -10.79 13.69 8.57
N ALA A 98 -9.82 13.35 7.71
CA ALA A 98 -9.92 12.25 6.77
C ALA A 98 -9.73 10.86 7.40
N ILE A 99 -9.05 10.76 8.56
CA ILE A 99 -8.68 9.47 9.19
C ILE A 99 -9.88 8.55 9.36
N ARG A 100 -10.95 9.04 9.99
CA ARG A 100 -12.17 8.25 10.26
C ARG A 100 -12.77 7.66 8.97
N PHE A 101 -12.75 8.43 7.89
CA PHE A 101 -13.34 8.02 6.62
C PHE A 101 -12.49 6.96 5.94
N VAL A 102 -11.16 7.12 5.94
CA VAL A 102 -10.23 6.12 5.42
C VAL A 102 -10.37 4.79 6.17
N LEU A 103 -10.41 4.84 7.51
CA LEU A 103 -10.62 3.66 8.35
C LEU A 103 -12.04 3.05 8.27
N SER A 104 -12.96 3.68 7.51
CA SER A 104 -14.28 3.13 7.20
C SER A 104 -14.39 2.58 5.77
N GLY A 105 -13.26 2.56 5.05
CA GLY A 105 -13.14 2.11 3.66
C GLY A 105 -13.73 3.08 2.64
N ALA A 106 -13.85 4.36 2.97
CA ALA A 106 -14.24 5.39 2.01
C ALA A 106 -13.09 5.70 1.05
N SER A 107 -13.43 6.19 -0.15
CA SER A 107 -12.43 6.73 -1.08
C SER A 107 -11.73 7.95 -0.48
N LEU A 108 -10.41 8.06 -0.71
CA LEU A 108 -9.65 9.23 -0.26
C LEU A 108 -9.85 10.39 -1.23
N MET A 109 -10.16 11.57 -0.71
CA MET A 109 -10.43 12.78 -1.48
C MET A 109 -9.25 13.75 -1.36
N ALA A 110 -8.96 14.49 -2.43
CA ALA A 110 -7.83 15.43 -2.51
C ALA A 110 -7.79 16.50 -1.37
N PRO A 111 -8.92 17.03 -0.84
CA PRO A 111 -8.88 17.95 0.29
C PRO A 111 -8.16 17.41 1.53
N GLY A 112 -8.25 16.11 1.80
CA GLY A 112 -7.60 15.50 2.98
C GLY A 112 -6.08 15.44 2.88
N LEU A 113 -5.52 15.56 1.67
CA LEU A 113 -4.09 15.54 1.38
C LEU A 113 -3.51 16.94 1.16
N THR A 114 -4.36 17.91 0.79
CA THR A 114 -3.96 19.28 0.42
C THR A 114 -4.28 20.32 1.50
N SER A 115 -4.81 19.89 2.64
CA SER A 115 -5.00 20.69 3.83
C SER A 115 -3.67 20.93 4.59
N PRO A 116 -3.63 21.83 5.59
CA PRO A 116 -2.40 22.08 6.36
C PRO A 116 -1.82 20.84 7.07
N GLY A 117 -2.68 19.87 7.42
CA GLY A 117 -2.29 18.59 8.01
C GLY A 117 -1.79 17.57 6.99
N GLY A 118 -2.23 17.69 5.74
CA GLY A 118 -1.85 16.79 4.65
C GLY A 118 -0.42 17.01 4.15
N ARG A 119 0.19 15.96 3.58
CA ARG A 119 1.49 16.02 2.92
C ARG A 119 1.44 15.25 1.62
N LEU A 120 1.76 15.96 0.54
CA LEU A 120 2.07 15.43 -0.79
C LEU A 120 3.56 15.68 -1.06
N PRO A 121 4.22 14.91 -1.94
CA PRO A 121 5.61 15.15 -2.31
C PRO A 121 5.74 16.57 -2.83
N ASP A 122 6.66 17.38 -2.32
CA ASP A 122 6.81 18.77 -2.79
C ASP A 122 8.23 19.30 -2.51
N PRO A 123 8.89 19.96 -3.48
CA PRO A 123 10.25 20.48 -3.30
C PRO A 123 10.35 21.62 -2.28
N SER A 124 9.23 22.23 -1.88
CA SER A 124 9.19 23.28 -0.85
C SER A 124 9.06 22.75 0.58
N LEU A 125 8.92 21.44 0.78
CA LEU A 125 8.87 20.82 2.11
C LEU A 125 10.21 20.98 2.85
N SER A 126 10.18 20.81 4.18
CA SER A 126 11.42 20.67 4.96
C SER A 126 12.19 19.42 4.52
N GLU A 127 13.49 19.38 4.77
CA GLU A 127 14.32 18.21 4.40
C GLU A 127 13.83 16.92 5.06
N GLU A 128 13.33 17.00 6.30
CA GLU A 128 12.71 15.87 6.99
C GLU A 128 11.42 15.38 6.30
N ASP A 129 10.55 16.31 5.88
CA ASP A 129 9.32 15.96 5.18
C ASP A 129 9.62 15.46 3.76
N LYS A 130 10.65 15.97 3.08
CA LYS A 130 11.11 15.46 1.77
C LYS A 130 11.63 14.05 1.85
N GLU A 131 12.39 13.71 2.89
CA GLU A 131 12.87 12.34 3.09
C GLU A 131 11.70 11.35 3.27
N LYS A 132 10.63 11.79 3.95
CA LYS A 132 9.46 10.97 4.23
C LYS A 132 8.47 10.89 3.06
N TYR A 133 8.16 12.01 2.44
CA TYR A 133 7.06 12.17 1.47
C TYR A 133 7.54 12.43 0.04
N GLY A 134 8.83 12.65 -0.18
CA GLY A 134 9.42 12.92 -1.49
C GLY A 134 9.30 14.38 -1.93
N SER A 135 9.97 14.69 -3.04
CA SER A 135 9.94 15.99 -3.72
C SER A 135 9.34 15.94 -5.12
N GLU A 136 9.27 14.74 -5.72
CA GLU A 136 8.78 14.54 -7.07
C GLU A 136 7.32 14.16 -7.06
N ASP A 137 6.54 14.78 -7.94
CA ASP A 137 5.13 14.47 -8.08
C ASP A 137 4.93 13.03 -8.59
N LEU A 138 3.87 12.38 -8.09
CA LEU A 138 3.49 11.02 -8.46
C LEU A 138 2.33 11.05 -9.45
N GLU A 139 2.40 10.18 -10.43
CA GLU A 139 1.37 10.03 -11.47
C GLU A 139 0.17 9.19 -10.99
N ALA A 140 -0.97 9.35 -11.68
CA ALA A 140 -2.10 8.45 -11.49
C ALA A 140 -1.69 6.99 -11.80
N GLY A 141 -2.23 6.04 -11.05
CA GLY A 141 -1.84 4.63 -11.10
C GLY A 141 -0.69 4.25 -10.17
N ALA A 142 0.01 5.22 -9.56
CA ALA A 142 1.05 4.91 -8.58
C ALA A 142 0.46 4.30 -7.29
N VAL A 143 1.09 3.24 -6.79
CA VAL A 143 0.79 2.69 -5.47
C VAL A 143 1.35 3.61 -4.39
N VAL A 144 0.52 3.96 -3.42
CA VAL A 144 0.88 4.87 -2.32
C VAL A 144 0.43 4.31 -0.98
N VAL A 145 1.24 4.61 0.03
CA VAL A 145 0.97 4.39 1.44
C VAL A 145 0.45 5.69 2.04
N ILE A 146 -0.67 5.61 2.75
CA ILE A 146 -1.31 6.76 3.40
C ILE A 146 -1.07 6.69 4.90
N GLU A 147 -0.54 7.78 5.44
CA GLU A 147 -0.31 8.01 6.86
C GLU A 147 -1.29 9.00 7.44
N ALA A 148 -1.55 8.88 8.73
CA ALA A 148 -2.43 9.77 9.45
C ALA A 148 -1.63 10.85 10.22
N GLU A 149 -2.07 12.10 10.13
CA GLU A 149 -1.51 13.19 10.93
C GLU A 149 -1.51 12.85 12.43
N GLY A 150 -0.33 12.92 13.06
CA GLY A 150 -0.15 12.60 14.48
C GLY A 150 -0.10 11.10 14.79
N LYS A 151 0.15 10.24 13.80
CA LYS A 151 0.40 8.81 13.95
C LYS A 151 1.69 8.42 13.21
N ASP A 152 2.40 7.44 13.77
CA ASP A 152 3.68 6.98 13.23
C ASP A 152 3.53 5.84 12.21
N THR A 153 2.35 5.22 12.15
CA THR A 153 2.06 4.06 11.30
C THR A 153 1.08 4.41 10.19
N ALA A 154 1.30 3.84 9.01
CA ALA A 154 0.39 3.94 7.88
C ALA A 154 -1.01 3.38 8.21
N CYS A 155 -2.06 4.02 7.69
CA CYS A 155 -3.43 3.59 7.89
C CYS A 155 -4.07 2.95 6.65
N MET A 156 -3.51 3.16 5.46
CA MET A 156 -4.04 2.60 4.22
C MET A 156 -2.94 2.45 3.15
N VAL A 157 -3.09 1.47 2.27
CA VAL A 157 -2.38 1.34 1.00
C VAL A 157 -3.41 1.43 -0.11
N GLY A 158 -3.15 2.24 -1.13
CA GLY A 158 -4.08 2.47 -2.23
C GLY A 158 -3.37 2.84 -3.53
N VAL A 159 -4.14 3.01 -4.59
CA VAL A 159 -3.66 3.45 -5.90
C VAL A 159 -4.17 4.86 -6.17
N LEU A 160 -3.29 5.74 -6.64
CA LEU A 160 -3.65 7.09 -7.05
C LEU A 160 -4.60 7.07 -8.24
N LYS A 161 -5.71 7.80 -8.13
CA LYS A 161 -6.61 8.07 -9.24
C LYS A 161 -6.33 9.40 -9.93
N MET A 162 -5.72 10.32 -9.19
CA MET A 162 -5.31 11.64 -9.63
C MET A 162 -3.82 11.80 -9.30
N GLY A 163 -3.03 12.41 -10.18
CA GLY A 163 -1.61 12.68 -9.89
C GLY A 163 -1.45 13.77 -8.83
N THR A 164 -0.35 13.76 -8.07
CA THR A 164 -0.16 14.70 -6.95
C THR A 164 -0.04 16.15 -7.42
N ALA A 165 0.54 16.38 -8.61
CA ALA A 165 0.60 17.70 -9.23
C ALA A 165 -0.81 18.27 -9.51
N GLU A 166 -1.73 17.43 -9.98
CA GLU A 166 -3.12 17.80 -10.22
C GLU A 166 -3.87 18.02 -8.90
N MET A 167 -3.65 17.15 -7.90
CA MET A 167 -4.26 17.30 -6.58
C MET A 167 -3.93 18.66 -5.95
N LYS A 168 -2.66 19.10 -6.02
CA LYS A 168 -2.22 20.40 -5.49
C LYS A 168 -2.93 21.58 -6.19
N LYS A 169 -3.18 21.46 -7.49
CA LYS A 169 -3.83 22.49 -8.31
C LYS A 169 -5.33 22.56 -8.07
N VAL A 170 -6.03 21.43 -8.18
CA VAL A 170 -7.50 21.35 -8.17
C VAL A 170 -8.05 21.31 -6.74
N LYS A 171 -7.33 20.66 -5.82
CA LYS A 171 -7.69 20.47 -4.40
C LYS A 171 -9.08 19.85 -4.18
N LYS A 172 -9.63 19.18 -5.19
CA LYS A 172 -10.94 18.51 -5.18
C LYS A 172 -10.88 17.24 -6.02
N GLY A 173 -11.85 16.36 -5.82
CA GLY A 173 -11.92 15.08 -6.53
C GLY A 173 -11.34 13.91 -5.73
N GLN A 174 -11.48 12.73 -6.30
CA GLN A 174 -11.00 11.48 -5.70
C GLN A 174 -9.49 11.38 -5.92
N ALA A 175 -8.73 11.33 -4.82
CA ALA A 175 -7.29 11.19 -4.83
C ALA A 175 -6.86 9.74 -4.99
N CYS A 176 -7.44 8.83 -4.20
CA CYS A 176 -7.16 7.40 -4.27
C CYS A 176 -8.44 6.56 -4.32
N GLU A 177 -8.32 5.39 -4.94
CA GLU A 177 -9.35 4.36 -4.83
C GLU A 177 -9.31 3.67 -3.46
N SER A 178 -10.42 3.06 -3.06
CA SER A 178 -10.50 2.34 -1.79
C SER A 178 -9.58 1.12 -1.81
N GLY A 179 -8.52 1.14 -1.02
CA GLY A 179 -7.52 0.08 -0.98
C GLY A 179 -7.68 -0.85 0.23
N HIS A 180 -6.52 -1.20 0.80
CA HIS A 180 -6.38 -1.96 2.05
C HIS A 180 -6.09 -0.99 3.20
N TYR A 181 -6.84 -1.07 4.31
CA TYR A 181 -6.72 -0.15 5.45
C TYR A 181 -6.76 -0.87 6.79
N LEU A 182 -6.31 -0.19 7.86
CA LEU A 182 -6.31 -0.77 9.20
C LEU A 182 -7.74 -1.08 9.67
N GLY A 183 -7.95 -2.32 10.11
CA GLY A 183 -9.25 -2.79 10.57
C GLY A 183 -10.18 -3.29 9.45
N ASP A 184 -9.71 -3.33 8.20
CA ASP A 184 -10.45 -3.97 7.12
C ASP A 184 -10.39 -5.51 7.21
N GLY A 185 -11.15 -6.20 6.35
CA GLY A 185 -11.20 -7.66 6.34
C GLY A 185 -9.85 -8.33 6.08
N LEU A 186 -8.96 -7.70 5.29
CA LEU A 186 -7.64 -8.24 5.02
C LEU A 186 -6.71 -8.07 6.23
N TRP A 187 -6.82 -6.96 6.95
CA TRP A 187 -6.11 -6.73 8.21
C TRP A 187 -6.55 -7.72 9.30
N ALA A 188 -7.85 -8.01 9.38
CA ALA A 188 -8.42 -8.94 10.34
C ALA A 188 -8.25 -10.42 9.94
N LEU A 189 -7.78 -10.70 8.72
CA LEU A 189 -7.66 -12.05 8.20
C LEU A 189 -6.65 -12.85 9.02
N LYS A 190 -7.10 -13.96 9.59
CA LYS A 190 -6.22 -14.93 10.24
C LYS A 190 -5.76 -15.95 9.21
N LEU A 191 -4.46 -16.16 9.14
CA LEU A 191 -3.82 -17.13 8.26
C LEU A 191 -3.35 -18.29 9.12
N ASP A 192 -4.03 -19.43 8.99
CA ASP A 192 -3.70 -20.69 9.65
C ASP A 192 -2.79 -21.57 8.77
#